data_AF-A0A2S8P3S3-F1
#
_entry.id   AF-A0A2S8P3S3-F1
#
_cell.length_a   1.000
_cell.length_b   1.000
_cell.length_c   1.000
_cell.angle_alpha   90.00
_cell.angle_beta   90.00
_cell.angle_gamma   90.00
#
_symmetry.space_group_name_H-M   'P 1'
#
loop_
_entity.id
_entity.type
_entity.pdbx_description
1 polymer ?
#
loop_
_entity_poly.entity_id
_entity_poly.type
_entity_poly.pdbx_seq_one_letter_code
_entity_poly.pdbx_strand_id
1 'polypeptide(L)'
;MADTIKSIFEGNVPTTSTIVYTVPSGKYSVIKSAIICNSSTNTVVTFRLTMGGGNIAYDHTLKGGDTLVLDELDFPLLPGESITVSGSTSSVRMLISGFERDYDSANYPYLKAVTVVTVGGGGIYSPANDFDAIIKSIVICNSTNTAATVSLNTSISLINSKLIKPYDTLIVPLPKIFLAKGKQLYHAATTSTAQFTIIMEKVVQ
;
A
#
# COMPACT_ATOMS: atom_id res chain seq x y z
N MET A 1 -11.72 -22.45 -0.36
CA MET A 1 -12.92 -21.61 -0.50
C MET A 1 -12.80 -20.73 -1.72
N ALA A 2 -13.92 -20.44 -2.39
CA ALA A 2 -13.93 -19.64 -3.61
C ALA A 2 -13.80 -18.15 -3.32
N ASP A 3 -13.16 -17.42 -4.24
CA ASP A 3 -13.09 -15.97 -4.21
C ASP A 3 -14.43 -15.35 -4.59
N THR A 4 -14.86 -14.38 -3.79
CA THR A 4 -15.97 -13.49 -4.18
C THR A 4 -15.38 -12.23 -4.78
N ILE A 5 -15.35 -12.16 -6.11
CA ILE A 5 -14.86 -10.98 -6.84
C ILE A 5 -15.78 -9.79 -6.58
N LYS A 6 -15.19 -8.61 -6.33
CA LYS A 6 -15.93 -7.42 -5.89
C LYS A 6 -15.33 -6.12 -6.42
N SER A 7 -16.20 -5.21 -6.86
CA SER A 7 -15.90 -3.77 -6.90
C SER A 7 -15.98 -3.28 -5.46
N ILE A 8 -14.82 -3.14 -4.82
CA ILE A 8 -14.69 -2.83 -3.39
C ILE A 8 -15.14 -1.39 -3.11
N PHE A 9 -14.85 -0.48 -4.04
CA PHE A 9 -15.34 0.89 -4.04
C PHE A 9 -15.46 1.40 -5.47
N GLU A 10 -16.52 2.13 -5.76
CA GLU A 10 -16.71 2.81 -7.04
C GLU A 10 -17.48 4.11 -6.82
N GLY A 11 -16.90 5.24 -7.20
CA GLY A 11 -17.60 6.51 -7.18
C GLY A 11 -16.70 7.73 -6.99
N ASN A 12 -17.35 8.84 -6.64
CA ASN A 12 -16.67 10.08 -6.28
C ASN A 12 -15.99 9.92 -4.93
N VAL A 13 -14.73 10.34 -4.85
CA VAL A 13 -13.99 10.38 -3.60
C VAL A 13 -14.49 11.57 -2.77
N PRO A 14 -14.89 11.37 -1.50
CA PRO A 14 -15.33 12.46 -0.63
C PRO A 14 -14.21 13.48 -0.36
N THR A 15 -14.58 14.73 -0.06
CA THR A 15 -13.59 15.77 0.32
C THR A 15 -13.11 15.65 1.76
N THR A 16 -13.86 14.93 2.58
CA THR A 16 -13.49 14.54 3.95
C THR A 16 -12.90 13.14 3.97
N SER A 17 -11.92 12.90 4.84
CA SER A 17 -11.40 11.55 5.09
C SER A 17 -12.52 10.61 5.50
N THR A 18 -12.81 9.61 4.65
CA THR A 18 -13.97 8.74 4.79
C THR A 18 -13.57 7.29 4.59
N ILE A 19 -14.05 6.42 5.48
CA ILE A 19 -13.97 4.97 5.30
C ILE A 19 -14.99 4.58 4.24
N VAL A 20 -14.50 4.07 3.11
CA VAL A 20 -15.35 3.64 1.98
C VAL A 20 -15.57 2.14 1.95
N TYR A 21 -14.75 1.39 2.67
CA TYR A 21 -14.86 -0.06 2.79
C TYR A 21 -14.26 -0.52 4.11
N THR A 22 -14.90 -1.50 4.76
CA THR A 22 -14.37 -2.25 5.90
C THR A 22 -14.54 -3.72 5.61
N VAL A 23 -13.48 -4.50 5.81
CA VAL A 23 -13.53 -5.95 5.60
C VAL A 23 -14.52 -6.58 6.58
N PRO A 24 -15.51 -7.36 6.11
CA PRO A 24 -16.46 -8.04 6.98
C PRO A 24 -15.78 -8.99 7.97
N SER A 25 -16.44 -9.23 9.11
CA SER A 25 -16.00 -10.26 10.05
C SER A 25 -15.94 -11.63 9.37
N GLY A 26 -14.91 -12.43 9.71
CA GLY A 26 -14.69 -13.76 9.13
C GLY A 26 -14.23 -13.76 7.68
N LYS A 27 -13.93 -12.60 7.07
CA LYS A 27 -13.38 -12.48 5.72
C LYS A 27 -12.03 -11.78 5.75
N TYR A 28 -11.21 -12.03 4.75
CA TYR A 28 -10.13 -11.14 4.36
C TYR A 28 -10.37 -10.70 2.92
N SER A 29 -9.80 -9.56 2.55
CA SER A 29 -9.91 -9.01 1.20
C SER A 29 -8.55 -8.83 0.59
N VAL A 30 -8.43 -8.98 -0.72
CA VAL A 30 -7.21 -8.64 -1.46
C VAL A 30 -7.56 -7.65 -2.55
N ILE A 31 -6.99 -6.46 -2.44
CA ILE A 31 -7.12 -5.41 -3.43
C ILE A 31 -6.15 -5.69 -4.57
N LYS A 32 -6.69 -5.78 -5.78
CA LYS A 32 -5.94 -6.14 -6.98
C LYS A 32 -5.57 -4.91 -7.78
N SER A 33 -6.47 -3.93 -7.85
CA SER A 33 -6.22 -2.71 -8.60
C SER A 33 -7.03 -1.54 -8.04
N ALA A 34 -6.53 -0.34 -8.35
CA ALA A 34 -7.27 0.90 -8.17
C ALA A 34 -7.04 1.80 -9.39
N ILE A 35 -8.11 2.39 -9.92
CA ILE A 35 -8.05 3.42 -10.96
C ILE A 35 -8.55 4.71 -10.33
N ILE A 36 -7.73 5.76 -10.39
CA ILE A 36 -8.02 7.07 -9.83
C ILE A 36 -8.00 8.09 -10.95
N CYS A 37 -9.10 8.78 -11.17
CA CYS A 37 -9.23 9.78 -12.22
C CYS A 37 -9.52 11.15 -11.63
N ASN A 38 -8.95 12.19 -12.23
CA ASN A 38 -9.42 13.55 -12.06
C ASN A 38 -10.41 13.90 -13.18
N SER A 39 -11.70 13.93 -12.86
CA SER A 39 -12.74 14.23 -13.85
C SER A 39 -12.86 15.72 -14.20
N SER A 40 -12.15 16.61 -13.50
CA SER A 40 -12.03 18.00 -13.92
C SER A 40 -10.96 18.11 -14.99
N THR A 41 -11.22 18.80 -16.09
CA THR A 41 -10.28 18.90 -17.21
C THR A 41 -9.18 19.94 -16.99
N ASN A 42 -9.41 20.93 -16.13
CA ASN A 42 -8.52 22.11 -16.02
C ASN A 42 -7.99 22.37 -14.61
N THR A 43 -8.49 21.67 -13.59
CA THR A 43 -8.06 21.88 -12.20
C THR A 43 -7.21 20.72 -11.73
N VAL A 44 -6.05 21.04 -11.15
CA VAL A 44 -5.27 20.06 -10.41
C VAL A 44 -6.03 19.66 -9.15
N VAL A 45 -6.00 18.37 -8.82
CA VAL A 45 -6.58 17.83 -7.59
C VAL A 45 -5.52 17.05 -6.83
N THR A 46 -5.73 16.88 -5.53
CA THR A 46 -4.97 15.93 -4.73
C THR A 46 -5.89 14.87 -4.17
N PHE A 47 -5.35 13.69 -3.87
CA PHE A 47 -6.09 12.64 -3.19
C PHE A 47 -5.22 11.85 -2.21
N ARG A 48 -5.89 11.18 -1.27
CA ARG A 48 -5.31 10.22 -0.34
C ARG A 48 -6.01 8.87 -0.52
N LEU A 49 -5.23 7.81 -0.44
CA LEU A 49 -5.69 6.43 -0.45
C LEU A 49 -4.86 5.65 0.57
N THR A 50 -5.53 5.22 1.64
CA THR A 50 -4.95 4.42 2.71
C THR A 50 -5.70 3.10 2.81
N MET A 51 -4.98 1.98 2.91
CA MET A 51 -5.54 0.63 2.98
C MET A 51 -4.92 -0.10 4.17
N GLY A 52 -5.74 -0.47 5.16
CA GLY A 52 -5.30 -1.23 6.34
C GLY A 52 -4.03 -0.67 6.99
N GLY A 53 -4.02 0.65 7.24
CA GLY A 53 -2.90 1.40 7.85
C GLY A 53 -1.77 1.82 6.90
N GLY A 54 -1.66 1.23 5.71
CA GLY A 54 -0.64 1.59 4.72
C GLY A 54 -1.12 2.69 3.77
N ASN A 55 -0.33 3.73 3.59
CA ASN A 55 -0.55 4.78 2.61
C ASN A 55 -0.11 4.29 1.23
N ILE A 56 -1.05 4.24 0.30
CA ILE A 56 -0.79 3.97 -1.12
C ILE A 56 -0.58 5.27 -1.88
N ALA A 57 -1.27 6.33 -1.47
CA ALA A 57 -1.08 7.68 -1.94
C ALA A 57 -1.42 8.65 -0.79
N TYR A 58 -0.61 9.70 -0.63
CA TYR A 58 -0.83 10.72 0.39
C TYR A 58 -0.68 12.10 -0.23
N ASP A 59 -1.79 12.82 -0.40
CA ASP A 59 -1.87 14.10 -1.13
C ASP A 59 -1.25 14.05 -2.53
N HIS A 60 -1.35 12.87 -3.17
CA HIS A 60 -0.84 12.67 -4.51
C HIS A 60 -1.59 13.57 -5.48
N THR A 61 -0.84 14.23 -6.36
CA THR A 61 -1.36 15.25 -7.26
C THR A 61 -1.71 14.65 -8.61
N LEU A 62 -2.93 14.92 -9.10
CA LEU A 62 -3.35 14.61 -10.47
C LEU A 62 -3.67 15.89 -11.23
N LYS A 63 -3.14 15.99 -12.45
CA LYS A 63 -3.50 17.09 -13.37
C LYS A 63 -4.96 16.96 -13.80
N GLY A 64 -5.50 18.04 -14.37
CA GLY A 64 -6.83 18.00 -14.97
C GLY A 64 -6.92 16.95 -16.07
N GLY A 65 -7.95 16.10 -16.04
CA GLY A 65 -8.18 15.02 -17.00
C GLY A 65 -7.25 13.82 -16.85
N ASP A 66 -6.37 13.81 -15.85
CA ASP A 66 -5.36 12.77 -15.66
C ASP A 66 -5.91 11.53 -14.95
N THR A 67 -5.23 10.41 -15.11
CA THR A 67 -5.59 9.12 -14.49
C THR A 67 -4.34 8.40 -13.98
N LEU A 68 -4.39 8.00 -12.70
CA LEU A 68 -3.46 7.05 -12.13
C LEU A 68 -4.08 5.65 -12.16
N VAL A 69 -3.34 4.71 -12.73
CA VAL A 69 -3.69 3.29 -12.69
C VAL A 69 -2.71 2.59 -11.77
N LEU A 70 -3.25 1.90 -10.76
CA LEU A 70 -2.52 1.04 -9.86
C LEU A 70 -2.99 -0.39 -10.13
N ASP A 71 -2.17 -1.17 -10.82
CA ASP A 71 -2.40 -2.57 -11.12
C ASP A 71 -1.52 -3.47 -10.25
N GLU A 72 -1.87 -4.75 -10.21
CA GLU A 72 -1.12 -5.81 -9.53
C GLU A 72 -0.72 -5.49 -8.07
N LEU A 73 -1.59 -4.77 -7.34
CA LEU A 73 -1.29 -4.32 -5.98
C LEU A 73 -1.13 -5.48 -5.00
N ASP A 74 -1.92 -6.54 -5.17
CA ASP A 74 -1.99 -7.72 -4.29
C ASP A 74 -2.02 -7.33 -2.80
N PHE A 75 -2.82 -6.32 -2.44
CA PHE A 75 -2.80 -5.69 -1.12
C PHE A 75 -3.85 -6.32 -0.19
N PRO A 76 -3.46 -7.10 0.83
CA PRO A 76 -4.40 -7.80 1.67
C PRO A 76 -4.89 -6.95 2.84
N LEU A 77 -6.15 -7.15 3.20
CA LEU A 77 -6.84 -6.54 4.33
C LEU A 77 -7.46 -7.64 5.20
N LEU A 78 -7.14 -7.62 6.49
CA LEU A 78 -7.68 -8.52 7.51
C LEU A 78 -9.08 -8.09 7.96
N PRO A 79 -9.86 -8.98 8.63
CA PRO A 79 -11.15 -8.61 9.18
C PRO A 79 -11.09 -7.31 10.00
N GLY A 80 -12.01 -6.38 9.73
CA GLY A 80 -12.08 -5.08 10.42
C GLY A 80 -11.10 -4.01 9.92
N GLU A 81 -10.12 -4.35 9.06
CA GLU A 81 -9.31 -3.34 8.39
C GLU A 81 -10.15 -2.61 7.33
N SER A 82 -9.77 -1.36 7.06
CA SER A 82 -10.55 -0.45 6.22
C SER A 82 -9.74 0.15 5.08
N ILE A 83 -10.46 0.62 4.07
CA ILE A 83 -9.96 1.53 3.05
C ILE A 83 -10.53 2.91 3.34
N THR A 84 -9.63 3.89 3.41
CA THR A 84 -9.96 5.29 3.65
C THR A 84 -9.48 6.12 2.48
N VAL A 85 -10.33 7.04 2.02
CA VAL A 85 -10.04 7.94 0.91
C VAL A 85 -10.43 9.37 1.22
N SER A 86 -9.76 10.31 0.58
CA SER A 86 -10.18 11.72 0.52
C SER A 86 -9.62 12.40 -0.72
N GLY A 87 -10.37 13.32 -1.32
CA GLY A 87 -9.92 14.18 -2.41
C GLY A 87 -9.91 15.64 -1.98
N SER A 88 -9.16 16.49 -2.68
CA SER A 88 -9.27 17.95 -2.49
C SER A 88 -10.60 18.51 -3.00
N THR A 89 -11.25 17.82 -3.95
CA THR A 89 -12.56 18.14 -4.51
C THR A 89 -13.33 16.85 -4.82
N SER A 90 -14.62 16.97 -5.11
CA SER A 90 -15.47 15.85 -5.58
C SER A 90 -15.16 15.41 -7.03
N SER A 91 -14.20 16.06 -7.70
CA SER A 91 -13.77 15.69 -9.06
C SER A 91 -12.84 14.49 -9.10
N VAL A 92 -12.31 14.05 -7.95
CA VAL A 92 -11.58 12.78 -7.85
C VAL A 92 -12.59 11.63 -7.91
N ARG A 93 -12.40 10.71 -8.83
CA ARG A 93 -13.19 9.47 -8.96
C ARG A 93 -12.28 8.27 -8.80
N MET A 94 -12.78 7.23 -8.16
CA MET A 94 -11.98 6.04 -7.92
C MET A 94 -12.81 4.77 -8.11
N LEU A 95 -12.18 3.77 -8.71
CA LEU A 95 -12.64 2.40 -8.75
C LEU A 95 -11.57 1.52 -8.11
N ILE A 96 -11.96 0.71 -7.13
CA ILE A 96 -11.09 -0.25 -6.44
C ILE A 96 -11.68 -1.64 -6.64
N SER A 97 -10.87 -2.55 -7.17
CA SER A 97 -11.28 -3.92 -7.45
C SER A 97 -10.46 -4.92 -6.65
N GLY A 98 -11.10 -6.01 -6.26
CA GLY A 98 -10.45 -7.07 -5.50
C GLY A 98 -11.36 -8.28 -5.31
N PHE A 99 -11.05 -9.08 -4.30
CA PHE A 99 -11.90 -10.17 -3.88
C PHE A 99 -11.98 -10.24 -2.35
N GLU A 100 -13.06 -10.85 -1.87
CA GLU A 100 -13.21 -11.33 -0.50
C GLU A 100 -13.10 -12.85 -0.47
N ARG A 101 -12.44 -13.38 0.57
CA ARG A 101 -12.36 -14.81 0.87
C ARG A 101 -12.51 -15.01 2.38
N ASP A 102 -12.96 -16.18 2.79
CA ASP A 102 -13.04 -16.54 4.20
C ASP A 102 -11.67 -16.49 4.86
N TYR A 103 -11.67 -15.88 6.04
CA TYR A 103 -10.49 -15.77 6.87
C TYR A 103 -10.39 -16.97 7.80
N ASP A 104 -9.30 -17.70 7.65
CA ASP A 104 -8.84 -18.71 8.58
C ASP A 104 -7.44 -18.29 9.02
N SER A 105 -7.27 -17.95 10.31
CA SER A 105 -6.00 -17.47 10.85
C SER A 105 -4.87 -18.48 10.69
N ALA A 106 -5.17 -19.79 10.75
CA ALA A 106 -4.16 -20.84 10.61
C ALA A 106 -3.64 -20.94 9.17
N ASN A 107 -4.54 -20.77 8.20
CA ASN A 107 -4.24 -20.93 6.78
C ASN A 107 -4.10 -19.60 6.02
N TYR A 108 -4.11 -18.46 6.72
CA TYR A 108 -4.01 -17.15 6.10
C TYR A 108 -2.66 -17.00 5.38
N PRO A 109 -2.65 -16.75 4.06
CA PRO A 109 -1.43 -16.87 3.25
C PRO A 109 -0.56 -15.61 3.27
N TYR A 110 -1.06 -14.47 3.76
CA TYR A 110 -0.32 -13.21 3.68
C TYR A 110 0.24 -12.77 5.02
N LEU A 111 1.27 -11.94 4.95
CA LEU A 111 1.71 -11.08 6.04
C LEU A 111 1.91 -9.67 5.46
N LYS A 112 1.27 -8.69 6.08
CA LYS A 112 1.42 -7.29 5.75
C LYS A 112 2.16 -6.60 6.89
N ALA A 113 3.29 -5.98 6.58
CA ALA A 113 4.08 -5.21 7.53
C ALA A 113 4.06 -3.73 7.14
N VAL A 114 3.49 -2.88 8.00
CA VAL A 114 3.47 -1.42 7.82
C VAL A 114 4.44 -0.81 8.83
N THR A 115 5.44 -0.08 8.36
CA THR A 115 6.49 0.51 9.20
C THR A 115 6.71 1.96 8.81
N VAL A 116 6.63 2.86 9.79
CA VAL A 116 7.01 4.27 9.61
C VAL A 116 8.47 4.43 10.05
N VAL A 117 9.33 4.90 9.15
CA VAL A 117 10.74 5.16 9.43
C VAL A 117 10.95 6.67 9.49
N THR A 118 11.30 7.18 10.66
CA THR A 118 11.56 8.60 10.90
C THR A 118 13.03 8.94 10.67
N VAL A 119 13.29 10.16 10.17
CA VAL A 119 14.66 10.69 10.05
C VAL A 119 15.39 10.67 11.39
N GLY A 120 16.68 10.32 11.35
CA GLY A 120 17.57 10.36 12.51
C GLY A 120 17.40 9.22 13.51
N GLY A 121 16.39 8.34 13.35
CA GLY A 121 16.13 7.22 14.25
C GLY A 121 16.97 5.96 14.02
N GLY A 122 17.87 5.97 13.03
CA GLY A 122 18.43 4.74 12.46
C GLY A 122 17.39 3.99 11.61
N GLY A 123 17.82 3.00 10.83
CA GLY A 123 16.86 2.17 10.11
C GLY A 123 16.20 1.14 11.03
N ILE A 124 15.01 0.70 10.63
CA ILE A 124 14.16 -0.23 11.39
C ILE A 124 14.19 -1.59 10.72
N TYR A 125 14.32 -2.65 11.52
CA TYR A 125 14.14 -4.01 11.04
C TYR A 125 12.67 -4.42 11.19
N SER A 126 12.10 -5.00 10.14
CA SER A 126 10.83 -5.73 10.26
C SER A 126 11.00 -6.93 11.19
N PRO A 127 9.93 -7.39 11.86
CA PRO A 127 9.97 -8.64 12.64
C PRO A 127 10.46 -9.80 11.77
N ALA A 128 11.22 -10.72 12.37
CA ALA A 128 11.64 -11.93 11.68
C ALA A 128 10.41 -12.83 11.44
N ASN A 129 10.19 -13.24 10.20
CA ASN A 129 9.11 -14.18 9.89
C ASN A 129 9.46 -15.58 10.38
N ASP A 130 8.47 -16.34 10.83
CA ASP A 130 8.58 -17.73 11.25
C ASP A 130 8.35 -18.74 10.11
N PHE A 131 8.20 -18.24 8.88
CA PHE A 131 7.99 -19.00 7.64
C PHE A 131 8.82 -18.45 6.48
N ASP A 132 9.02 -19.26 5.45
CA ASP A 132 9.53 -18.82 4.14
C ASP A 132 8.46 -18.02 3.40
N ALA A 133 8.85 -16.91 2.77
CA ALA A 133 7.93 -15.98 2.14
C ALA A 133 8.40 -15.49 0.77
N ILE A 134 7.45 -15.06 -0.06
CA ILE A 134 7.70 -14.25 -1.24
C ILE A 134 7.22 -12.83 -0.97
N ILE A 135 8.07 -11.83 -1.19
CA ILE A 135 7.64 -10.43 -1.21
C ILE A 135 6.85 -10.20 -2.50
N LYS A 136 5.57 -9.89 -2.31
CA LYS A 136 4.56 -9.73 -3.37
C LYS A 136 4.33 -8.28 -3.76
N SER A 137 4.55 -7.35 -2.85
CA SER A 137 4.42 -5.93 -3.14
C SER A 137 5.22 -5.12 -2.12
N ILE A 138 5.83 -4.04 -2.60
CA ILE A 138 6.52 -3.05 -1.78
C ILE A 138 5.92 -1.70 -2.11
N VAL A 139 5.36 -1.03 -1.10
CA VAL A 139 4.82 0.32 -1.21
C VAL A 139 5.60 1.21 -0.26
N ILE A 140 6.24 2.26 -0.78
CA ILE A 140 6.95 3.24 0.04
C ILE A 140 6.36 4.61 -0.24
N CYS A 141 5.65 5.14 0.75
CA CYS A 141 4.95 6.41 0.64
C CYS A 141 5.69 7.50 1.44
N ASN A 142 5.95 8.62 0.78
CA ASN A 142 6.39 9.83 1.45
C ASN A 142 5.17 10.73 1.74
N SER A 143 4.68 10.70 2.97
CA SER A 143 3.54 11.49 3.41
C SER A 143 3.92 12.91 3.85
N THR A 144 5.10 13.41 3.47
CA THR A 144 5.61 14.71 3.90
C THR A 144 5.85 15.64 2.71
N ASN A 145 5.95 16.94 2.99
CA ASN A 145 6.28 17.97 2.00
C ASN A 145 7.78 18.04 1.64
N THR A 146 8.60 17.15 2.19
CA THR A 146 10.06 17.11 1.99
C THR A 146 10.44 15.80 1.33
N ALA A 147 11.35 15.81 0.36
CA ALA A 147 11.76 14.59 -0.33
C ALA A 147 12.41 13.60 0.65
N ALA A 148 12.08 12.31 0.53
CA ALA A 148 12.59 11.23 1.36
C ALA A 148 13.56 10.35 0.56
N THR A 149 14.80 10.23 1.00
CA THR A 149 15.76 9.25 0.48
C THR A 149 15.59 7.96 1.28
N VAL A 150 15.20 6.89 0.60
CA VAL A 150 14.83 5.61 1.21
C VAL A 150 15.72 4.47 0.74
N SER A 151 15.92 3.50 1.63
CA SER A 151 16.58 2.23 1.33
C SER A 151 15.80 1.06 1.95
N LEU A 152 15.81 -0.07 1.26
CA LEU A 152 15.26 -1.35 1.71
C LEU A 152 16.29 -2.44 1.43
N ASN A 153 16.72 -3.14 2.48
CA ASN A 153 17.76 -4.15 2.39
C ASN A 153 17.31 -5.47 3.02
N THR A 154 17.77 -6.58 2.44
CA THR A 154 17.91 -7.86 3.14
C THR A 154 19.37 -7.99 3.58
N SER A 155 20.07 -9.05 3.17
CA SER A 155 21.54 -9.13 3.15
C SER A 155 22.17 -8.41 1.94
N ILE A 156 21.34 -8.01 0.97
CA ILE A 156 21.70 -7.15 -0.17
C ILE A 156 20.70 -6.00 -0.29
N SER A 157 21.07 -4.95 -1.01
CA SER A 157 20.16 -3.85 -1.28
C SER A 157 19.10 -4.23 -2.30
N LEU A 158 17.83 -4.09 -1.92
CA LEU A 158 16.68 -4.20 -2.82
C LEU A 158 16.31 -2.82 -3.40
N ILE A 159 16.38 -1.79 -2.55
CA ILE A 159 16.24 -0.38 -2.91
C ILE A 159 17.39 0.36 -2.24
N ASN A 160 18.18 1.10 -3.03
CA ASN A 160 19.34 1.82 -2.52
C ASN A 160 19.22 3.32 -2.78
N SER A 161 19.12 4.10 -1.70
CA SER A 161 19.19 5.57 -1.73
C SER A 161 18.23 6.19 -2.75
N LYS A 162 17.03 5.63 -2.85
CA LYS A 162 16.01 6.08 -3.79
C LYS A 162 15.36 7.34 -3.25
N LEU A 163 15.40 8.41 -4.03
CA LEU A 163 14.64 9.62 -3.72
C LEU A 163 13.16 9.42 -4.06
N ILE A 164 12.29 9.64 -3.08
CA ILE A 164 10.83 9.74 -3.24
C ILE A 164 10.45 11.20 -3.00
N LYS A 165 9.83 11.81 -4.01
CA LYS A 165 9.43 13.23 -3.96
C LYS A 165 8.41 13.48 -2.84
N PRO A 166 8.22 14.74 -2.42
CA PRO A 166 7.12 15.10 -1.53
C PRO A 166 5.79 14.53 -2.02
N TYR A 167 4.99 13.94 -1.13
CA TYR A 167 3.65 13.41 -1.44
C TYR A 167 3.60 12.36 -2.57
N ASP A 168 4.73 11.70 -2.81
CA ASP A 168 4.88 10.68 -3.84
C ASP A 168 5.04 9.29 -3.24
N THR A 169 4.77 8.27 -4.04
CA THR A 169 4.84 6.87 -3.61
C THR A 169 5.57 6.04 -4.63
N LEU A 170 6.54 5.24 -4.18
CA LEU A 170 7.11 4.16 -4.96
C LEU A 170 6.28 2.90 -4.72
N ILE A 171 5.75 2.32 -5.80
CA ILE A 171 5.10 1.01 -5.77
C ILE A 171 5.95 0.08 -6.63
N VAL A 172 6.36 -1.05 -6.05
CA VAL A 172 7.03 -2.14 -6.76
C VAL A 172 6.10 -3.35 -6.68
N PRO A 173 5.22 -3.54 -7.69
CA PRO A 173 4.31 -4.67 -7.72
C PRO A 173 5.06 -5.95 -8.13
N LEU A 174 4.64 -7.08 -7.55
CA LEU A 174 5.12 -8.43 -7.88
C LEU A 174 6.64 -8.60 -8.04
N PRO A 175 7.49 -8.08 -7.11
CA PRO A 175 8.93 -8.26 -7.24
C PRO A 175 9.36 -9.73 -7.10
N LYS A 176 8.49 -10.58 -6.53
CA LYS A 176 8.68 -12.05 -6.40
C LYS A 176 10.02 -12.42 -5.73
N ILE A 177 10.40 -11.67 -4.70
CA ILE A 177 11.66 -11.86 -3.98
C ILE A 177 11.45 -12.90 -2.89
N PHE A 178 12.27 -13.96 -2.89
CA PHE A 178 12.27 -14.95 -1.81
C PHE A 178 12.92 -14.40 -0.55
N LEU A 179 12.25 -14.59 0.58
CA LEU A 179 12.70 -14.25 1.91
C LEU A 179 12.60 -15.50 2.79
N ALA A 180 13.75 -16.09 3.11
CA ALA A 180 13.80 -17.27 3.95
C ALA A 180 13.31 -16.99 5.38
N LYS A 181 12.80 -18.01 6.05
CA LYS A 181 12.45 -17.99 7.47
C LYS A 181 13.55 -17.36 8.33
N GLY A 182 13.14 -16.50 9.26
CA GLY A 182 14.01 -15.78 10.19
C GLY A 182 14.72 -14.57 9.59
N LYS A 183 14.64 -14.32 8.28
CA LYS A 183 15.22 -13.12 7.67
C LYS A 183 14.35 -11.90 7.95
N GLN A 184 15.02 -10.79 8.23
CA GLN A 184 14.41 -9.48 8.44
C GLN A 184 14.74 -8.56 7.26
N LEU A 185 13.85 -7.62 7.01
CA LEU A 185 14.07 -6.50 6.10
C LEU A 185 14.48 -5.28 6.92
N TYR A 186 15.54 -4.61 6.48
CA TYR A 186 15.99 -3.33 7.03
C TYR A 186 15.45 -2.18 6.19
N HIS A 187 14.75 -1.26 6.83
CA HIS A 187 14.09 -0.11 6.22
C HIS A 187 14.79 1.16 6.70
N ALA A 188 15.17 2.06 5.80
CA ALA A 188 15.82 3.31 6.19
C ALA A 188 15.25 4.50 5.42
N ALA A 189 15.14 5.65 6.10
CA ALA A 189 14.79 6.92 5.52
C ALA A 189 15.69 8.02 6.13
N THR A 190 16.42 8.77 5.30
CA THR A 190 17.52 9.64 5.79
C THR A 190 17.25 11.14 5.67
N THR A 191 16.37 11.58 4.77
CA THR A 191 16.08 13.02 4.56
C THR A 191 14.68 13.45 4.99
N SER A 192 13.71 12.53 4.96
CA SER A 192 12.38 12.74 5.54
C SER A 192 11.77 11.40 5.97
N THR A 193 10.71 11.46 6.77
CA THR A 193 9.95 10.27 7.19
C THR A 193 9.29 9.61 5.98
N ALA A 194 9.34 8.28 5.93
CA ALA A 194 8.64 7.49 4.92
C ALA A 194 7.94 6.29 5.56
N GLN A 195 6.80 5.89 5.01
CA GLN A 195 6.10 4.68 5.41
C GLN A 195 6.36 3.58 4.39
N PHE A 196 6.80 2.43 4.88
CA PHE A 196 7.02 1.21 4.13
C PHE A 196 5.87 0.25 4.42
N THR A 197 5.19 -0.21 3.39
CA THR A 197 4.25 -1.33 3.47
C THR A 197 4.79 -2.46 2.62
N ILE A 198 5.12 -3.57 3.27
CA ILE A 198 5.62 -4.77 2.61
C ILE A 198 4.56 -5.85 2.72
N ILE A 199 4.22 -6.44 1.58
CA ILE A 199 3.30 -7.56 1.50
C ILE A 199 4.10 -8.80 1.17
N MET A 200 3.93 -9.81 2.00
CA MET A 200 4.57 -11.10 1.89
C MET A 200 3.50 -12.18 1.77
N GLU A 201 3.77 -13.19 0.97
CA GLU A 201 2.95 -14.40 0.85
C GLU A 201 3.77 -15.59 1.35
N LYS A 202 3.20 -16.37 2.25
CA LYS A 202 3.79 -17.59 2.79
C LYS A 202 4.01 -18.57 1.65
N VAL A 203 5.22 -19.11 1.54
CA VAL A 203 5.49 -20.25 0.66
C VAL A 203 4.87 -21.47 1.34
N VAL A 204 3.84 -22.04 0.71
CA VAL A 204 3.26 -23.31 1.16
C VAL A 204 4.28 -24.39 0.84
N GLN A 205 4.75 -25.11 1.87
CA GLN A 205 5.51 -26.34 1.69
C GLN A 205 4.58 -27.51 1.38
#